data_AF-A0A6G1DST5-F1
#
_entry.id   AF-A0A6G1DST5-F1
#
_cell.length_a   1.000
_cell.length_b   1.000
_cell.length_c   1.000
_cell.angle_alpha   90.00
_cell.angle_beta   90.00
_cell.angle_gamma   90.00
#
_symmetry.space_group_name_H-M   'P 1'
#
loop_
_entity.id
_entity.type
_entity.pdbx_description
1 polymer ?
#
loop_
_entity_poly.entity_id
_entity_poly.type
_entity_poly.pdbx_seq_one_letter_code
_entity_poly.pdbx_strand_id
1 'polypeptide(L)'
;MAVFYYTAGQADVIQVDAAGYNKCDATNAISNYSKGRSYAFELNETKTYYFICSYGYCFGGMRLAIKTEKLPPPSPPAAAKDKSAAAAFDGSHASIFYAAVAMLAALLRMV
;
A
#
# COMPACT_ATOMS: atom_id res chain seq x y z
N MET A 1 5.06 -5.75 -5.65
CA MET A 1 4.03 -6.78 -5.36
C MET A 1 2.87 -6.60 -6.31
N ALA A 2 2.34 -7.69 -6.84
CA ALA A 2 1.10 -7.69 -7.63
C ALA A 2 0.03 -8.52 -6.92
N VAL A 3 -1.22 -8.07 -6.94
CA VAL A 3 -2.35 -8.79 -6.36
C VAL A 3 -3.41 -9.01 -7.42
N PHE A 4 -3.75 -10.28 -7.63
CA PHE A 4 -4.76 -10.71 -8.58
C PHE A 4 -6.03 -11.05 -7.81
N TYR A 5 -7.19 -10.58 -8.28
CA TYR A 5 -8.50 -10.92 -7.72
C TYR A 5 -9.32 -11.64 -8.78
N TYR A 6 -9.97 -12.74 -8.40
CA TYR A 6 -10.76 -13.56 -9.30
C TYR A 6 -11.79 -14.41 -8.54
N THR A 7 -12.76 -14.97 -9.26
CA THR A 7 -13.73 -15.92 -8.70
C THR A 7 -13.14 -17.33 -8.73
N ALA A 8 -13.15 -18.01 -7.58
CA ALA A 8 -12.67 -19.39 -7.47
C ALA A 8 -13.39 -20.30 -8.48
N GLY A 9 -12.62 -21.08 -9.24
CA GLY A 9 -13.16 -22.00 -10.26
C GLY A 9 -13.60 -21.34 -11.57
N GLN A 10 -13.46 -20.01 -11.73
CA GLN A 10 -13.73 -19.31 -12.99
C GLN A 10 -12.47 -18.79 -13.67
N ALA A 11 -11.42 -18.52 -12.91
CA ALA A 11 -10.13 -18.12 -13.42
C ALA A 11 -9.02 -18.61 -12.50
N ASP A 12 -7.81 -18.65 -13.04
CA ASP A 12 -6.57 -18.92 -12.35
C ASP A 12 -5.49 -17.93 -12.78
N VAL A 13 -4.38 -17.95 -12.06
CA VAL A 13 -3.20 -17.16 -12.34
C VAL A 13 -2.05 -18.13 -12.56
N ILE A 14 -1.64 -18.28 -13.82
CA ILE A 14 -0.50 -19.11 -14.19
C ILE A 14 0.64 -18.21 -14.66
N GLN A 15 1.79 -18.34 -14.01
CA GLN A 15 3.01 -17.71 -14.46
C GLN A 15 3.67 -18.58 -15.54
N VAL A 16 4.04 -17.96 -16.66
CA VAL A 16 4.66 -18.62 -17.82
C VAL A 16 5.87 -17.83 -18.30
N ASP A 17 6.60 -18.38 -19.28
CA ASP A 17 7.60 -17.64 -20.02
C ASP A 17 6.97 -16.80 -21.15
N ALA A 18 7.80 -16.07 -21.90
CA ALA A 18 7.33 -15.23 -23.01
C ALA A 18 6.67 -16.05 -24.13
N ALA A 19 7.11 -17.30 -24.36
CA ALA A 19 6.55 -18.16 -25.40
C ALA A 19 5.15 -18.64 -24.99
N GLY A 20 4.98 -19.09 -23.75
CA GLY A 20 3.72 -19.48 -23.15
C GLY A 20 2.73 -18.32 -23.09
N TYR A 21 3.18 -17.10 -22.81
CA TYR A 21 2.35 -15.90 -22.85
C TYR A 21 1.78 -15.60 -24.25
N ASN A 22 2.62 -15.71 -25.28
CA ASN A 22 2.24 -15.42 -26.65
C ASN A 22 1.31 -16.49 -27.23
N LYS A 23 1.55 -17.75 -26.87
CA LYS A 23 0.78 -18.91 -27.34
C LYS A 23 -0.40 -19.27 -26.42
N CYS A 24 -0.56 -18.58 -25.29
CA CYS A 24 -1.50 -18.96 -24.24
C CYS A 24 -1.32 -20.42 -23.78
N ASP A 25 -0.07 -20.85 -23.68
CA ASP A 25 0.32 -22.22 -23.33
C ASP A 25 0.70 -22.29 -21.85
N ALA A 26 -0.08 -23.07 -21.09
CA ALA A 26 0.12 -23.33 -19.67
C ALA A 26 0.85 -24.64 -19.37
N THR A 27 1.25 -25.42 -20.39
CA THR A 27 1.93 -26.73 -20.20
C THR A 27 3.26 -26.57 -19.47
N ASN A 28 4.01 -25.50 -19.73
CA ASN A 28 5.29 -25.19 -19.08
C ASN A 28 5.13 -24.10 -18.02
N ALA A 29 4.13 -24.24 -17.14
CA ALA A 29 3.87 -23.30 -16.06
C ALA A 29 5.06 -23.22 -15.08
N ILE A 30 5.51 -21.99 -14.81
CA ILE A 30 6.50 -21.70 -13.76
C ILE A 30 5.84 -21.73 -12.39
N SER A 31 4.61 -21.21 -12.30
CA SER A 31 3.78 -21.20 -11.10
C SER A 31 2.31 -21.29 -11.50
N ASN A 32 1.50 -21.99 -10.71
CA ASN A 32 0.06 -22.07 -10.91
C ASN A 32 -0.64 -21.79 -9.58
N TYR A 33 -1.57 -20.84 -9.61
CA TYR A 33 -2.42 -20.54 -8.49
C TYR A 33 -3.89 -20.37 -8.92
N SER A 34 -4.75 -21.26 -8.42
CA SER A 34 -6.18 -21.33 -8.77
C SER A 34 -7.10 -21.35 -7.53
N LYS A 35 -6.53 -21.29 -6.32
CA LYS A 35 -7.27 -21.39 -5.06
C LYS A 35 -7.71 -20.01 -4.57
N GLY A 36 -8.81 -19.95 -3.82
CA GLY A 36 -9.26 -18.71 -3.17
C GLY A 36 -9.81 -17.66 -4.16
N ARG A 37 -9.87 -16.41 -3.68
CA ARG A 37 -10.39 -15.25 -4.45
C ARG A 37 -9.31 -14.22 -4.80
N SER A 38 -8.11 -14.41 -4.29
CA SER A 38 -7.00 -13.50 -4.50
C SER A 38 -5.66 -14.20 -4.43
N TYR A 39 -4.70 -13.73 -5.21
CA TYR A 39 -3.32 -14.19 -5.22
C TYR A 39 -2.36 -13.02 -5.12
N ALA A 40 -1.46 -13.06 -4.14
CA ALA A 40 -0.38 -12.11 -3.98
C ALA A 40 0.92 -12.71 -4.54
N PHE A 41 1.53 -12.03 -5.51
CA PHE A 41 2.81 -12.43 -6.08
C PHE A 41 3.89 -11.37 -5.79
N GLU A 42 5.02 -11.83 -5.26
CA GLU A 42 6.19 -10.98 -5.02
C GLU A 42 7.06 -10.84 -6.27
N LEU A 43 7.45 -9.60 -6.55
CA LEU A 43 8.19 -9.22 -7.73
C LEU A 43 9.65 -8.92 -7.33
N ASN A 44 10.39 -9.98 -7.00
CA ASN A 44 11.69 -9.86 -6.33
C ASN A 44 12.88 -9.63 -7.29
N GLU A 45 12.72 -9.93 -8.58
CA GLU A 45 13.77 -9.77 -9.59
C GLU A 45 13.40 -8.69 -10.59
N THR A 46 14.41 -8.04 -11.18
CA THR A 46 14.24 -7.08 -12.29
C THR A 46 14.13 -7.86 -13.61
N LYS A 47 12.90 -8.23 -13.97
CA LYS A 47 12.58 -8.97 -15.19
C LYS A 47 11.14 -8.72 -15.62
N THR A 48 10.76 -9.28 -16.76
CA THR A 48 9.35 -9.30 -17.17
C THR A 48 8.71 -10.60 -16.71
N TYR A 49 7.66 -10.50 -15.91
CA TYR A 49 6.84 -11.62 -15.46
C TYR A 49 5.61 -11.72 -16.36
N TYR A 50 5.31 -12.92 -16.84
CA TYR A 50 4.15 -13.18 -17.68
C TYR A 50 3.15 -14.05 -16.96
N PHE A 51 1.89 -13.63 -16.99
CA PHE A 51 0.77 -14.33 -16.38
C PHE A 51 -0.35 -14.54 -17.39
N ILE A 52 -0.97 -15.71 -17.35
CA ILE A 52 -2.13 -16.07 -18.18
C ILE A 52 -3.19 -16.76 -17.32
N CYS A 53 -4.43 -16.76 -17.81
CA CYS A 53 -5.50 -17.61 -17.33
C CYS A 53 -5.65 -18.84 -18.26
N SER A 54 -5.69 -20.04 -17.69
CA SER A 54 -5.75 -21.31 -18.43
C SER A 54 -7.16 -21.70 -18.88
N TYR A 55 -8.20 -21.07 -18.33
CA TYR A 55 -9.62 -21.33 -18.65
C TYR A 55 -10.07 -20.86 -20.05
N GLY A 56 -9.13 -20.62 -20.97
CA GLY A 56 -9.41 -20.19 -22.34
C GLY A 56 -9.57 -18.68 -22.53
N TYR A 57 -9.58 -17.88 -21.46
CA TYR A 57 -9.69 -16.43 -21.54
C TYR A 57 -8.40 -15.71 -21.95
N CYS A 58 -7.27 -16.42 -22.04
CA CYS A 58 -5.99 -15.80 -22.40
C CYS A 58 -6.02 -15.09 -23.77
N PHE A 59 -6.56 -15.74 -24.81
CA PHE A 59 -6.73 -15.09 -26.11
C PHE A 59 -7.81 -14.01 -26.11
N GLY A 60 -8.74 -14.08 -25.15
CA GLY A 60 -9.72 -13.02 -24.87
C GLY A 60 -9.15 -11.81 -24.12
N GLY A 61 -7.84 -11.81 -23.81
CA GLY A 61 -7.15 -10.70 -23.16
C GLY A 61 -6.86 -10.91 -21.67
N MET A 62 -7.24 -12.05 -21.09
CA MET A 62 -6.92 -12.39 -19.68
C MET A 62 -5.49 -12.90 -19.56
N ARG A 63 -4.54 -12.02 -19.87
CA ARG A 63 -3.09 -12.21 -19.81
C ARG A 63 -2.41 -10.90 -19.42
N LEU A 64 -1.38 -10.95 -18.59
CA LEU A 64 -0.67 -9.78 -18.08
C LEU A 64 0.85 -9.95 -18.18
N ALA A 65 1.54 -8.93 -18.68
CA ALA A 65 3.00 -8.83 -18.63
C ALA A 65 3.39 -7.70 -17.69
N ILE A 66 4.15 -8.01 -16.64
CA ILE A 66 4.63 -7.03 -15.66
C ILE A 66 6.14 -6.89 -15.83
N LYS A 67 6.59 -5.74 -16.29
CA LYS A 67 8.02 -5.38 -16.32
C LYS A 67 8.39 -4.76 -14.98
N THR A 68 9.31 -5.37 -14.26
CA THR A 68 9.87 -4.80 -13.03
C THR A 68 11.19 -4.12 -13.34
N GLU A 69 11.43 -3.00 -12.68
CA GLU A 69 12.65 -2.22 -12.83
C GLU A 69 13.26 -1.96 -11.46
N LYS A 70 14.58 -1.77 -11.43
CA LYS A 70 15.28 -1.46 -10.19
C LYS A 70 14.87 -0.06 -9.75
N LEU A 71 14.34 0.04 -8.53
CA LEU A 71 14.07 1.33 -7.94
C LEU A 71 15.39 2.09 -7.71
N PRO A 72 15.45 3.40 -8.02
CA PRO A 72 16.57 4.21 -7.60
C PRO A 72 16.70 4.14 -6.07
N PRO A 73 17.92 4.26 -5.53
CA PRO A 73 18.11 4.31 -4.08
C PRO A 73 17.24 5.42 -3.47
N PRO A 74 16.71 5.21 -2.25
CA PRO A 74 15.91 6.23 -1.58
C PRO A 74 16.72 7.52 -1.45
N SER A 75 16.03 8.65 -1.62
CA SER A 75 16.67 9.96 -1.40
C SER A 75 17.20 10.02 0.04
N PRO A 76 18.36 10.67 0.27
CA PRO A 76 18.87 10.86 1.63
C PRO A 76 17.79 11.47 2.53
N PRO A 77 17.69 11.07 3.81
CA PRO A 77 16.81 11.72 4.75
C PRO A 77 17.07 13.23 4.73
N ALA A 78 16.01 14.05 4.63
CA ALA A 78 16.16 15.49 4.76
C ALA A 78 16.81 15.77 6.13
N ALA A 79 17.96 16.44 6.13
CA ALA A 79 18.64 16.82 7.36
C ALA A 79 17.66 17.61 8.24
N ALA A 80 17.30 17.05 9.39
CA ALA A 80 16.53 17.76 10.39
C ALA A 80 17.34 19.01 10.77
N LYS A 81 16.81 20.19 10.48
CA LYS A 81 17.33 21.42 11.07
C LYS A 81 16.89 21.39 12.53
N ASP A 82 17.78 20.88 13.39
CA ASP A 82 17.67 21.06 14.83
C ASP A 82 17.67 22.56 15.13
N LYS A 83 16.47 23.13 15.30
CA LYS A 83 16.33 24.40 16.01
C LYS A 83 16.27 24.09 17.49
N SER A 84 17.44 23.80 18.06
CA SER A 84 17.68 24.02 19.48
C SER A 84 17.59 25.53 19.72
N ALA A 85 16.45 25.99 20.23
CA ALA A 85 16.33 27.28 20.88
C ALA A 85 15.73 27.01 22.26
N ALA A 86 16.61 26.62 23.18
CA ALA A 86 16.38 26.87 24.60
C ALA A 86 16.19 28.38 24.76
N ALA A 87 14.94 28.80 24.97
CA ALA A 87 14.63 30.09 25.55
C ALA A 87 13.73 29.79 26.75
N ALA A 88 14.38 29.65 27.91
CA ALA A 88 13.72 29.83 29.18
C ALA A 88 13.03 31.21 29.17
N PHE A 89 11.72 31.22 29.36
CA PHE A 89 11.01 32.40 29.85
C PHE A 89 10.32 32.00 31.14
N ASP A 90 11.09 32.18 32.21
CA ASP A 90 10.61 32.42 33.56
C ASP A 90 9.84 33.76 33.59
N GLY A 91 8.83 33.87 34.45
CA GLY A 91 8.19 35.15 34.79
C GLY A 91 6.69 35.23 34.54
N SER A 92 5.92 34.73 35.51
CA SER A 92 4.75 35.36 36.15
C SER A 92 4.01 36.47 35.40
N HIS A 93 2.70 36.27 35.16
CA HIS A 93 1.59 37.23 35.32
C HIS A 93 0.39 36.76 34.49
N ALA A 94 -0.59 36.06 35.10
CA ALA A 94 -2.02 36.13 34.75
C ALA A 94 -2.87 35.10 35.53
N SER A 95 -2.64 34.95 36.83
CA SER A 95 -3.53 34.24 37.76
C SER A 95 -4.87 34.95 38.02
N ILE A 96 -5.38 35.74 37.06
CA ILE A 96 -6.50 36.67 37.29
C ILE A 96 -7.74 36.31 36.46
N PHE A 97 -7.62 35.54 35.38
CA PHE A 97 -8.77 35.26 34.50
C PHE A 97 -9.54 33.96 34.81
N TYR A 98 -8.93 32.99 35.50
CA TYR A 98 -9.61 31.73 35.85
C TYR A 98 -10.52 31.84 37.09
N ALA A 99 -10.36 32.86 37.94
CA ALA A 99 -11.19 33.04 39.12
C ALA A 99 -12.55 33.71 38.83
N ALA A 100 -12.67 34.47 37.73
CA ALA A 100 -13.89 35.21 37.39
C ALA A 100 -14.96 34.34 36.71
N VAL A 101 -14.55 33.26 36.01
CA VAL A 101 -15.48 32.37 35.29
C VAL A 101 -16.15 31.35 36.24
N ALA A 102 -15.50 31.01 37.35
CA ALA A 102 -16.04 30.05 38.32
C ALA A 102 -17.14 30.63 39.23
N MET A 103 -17.13 31.94 39.50
CA MET A 103 -18.14 32.59 40.36
C MET A 103 -19.46 32.87 39.63
N LEU A 104 -19.44 33.08 38.32
CA LEU A 104 -20.66 33.34 37.54
C LEU A 104 -21.50 32.06 37.31
N ALA A 105 -20.86 30.88 37.30
CA ALA A 105 -21.54 29.60 37.14
C ALA A 105 -22.23 29.09 38.42
N ALA A 106 -21.86 29.60 39.60
CA ALA A 106 -22.46 29.21 40.88
C ALA A 106 -23.74 30.01 41.22
N LEU A 107 -23.90 31.23 40.68
CA LEU A 107 -25.07 32.08 40.90
C LEU A 107 -26.26 31.75 39.98
N LEU A 108 -26.02 31.09 38.84
CA LEU A 108 -27.09 30.61 37.95
C LEU A 108 -27.73 29.26 38.35
N ARG A 109 -27.43 28.74 39.55
CA ARG A 109 -28.07 27.52 40.10
C ARG A 109 -28.98 27.79 41.31
N MET A 110 -29.38 29.05 41.54
CA MET A 110 -30.34 29.45 42.58
C MET A 110 -31.54 30.25 42.03
N VAL A 111 -31.96 29.97 40.80
CA VAL A 111 -33.31 30.25 40.29
C VAL A 111 -33.82 29.02 39.57
#